data_AF-A0A9X7N3V4-F1
#
_entry.id   AF-A0A9X7N3V4-F1
#
_cell.length_a   1.000
_cell.length_b   1.000
_cell.length_c   1.000
_cell.angle_alpha   90.00
_cell.angle_beta   90.00
_cell.angle_gamma   90.00
#
_symmetry.space_group_name_H-M   'P 1'
#
loop_
_entity.id
_entity.type
_entity.pdbx_description
1 polymer ?
#
loop_
_entity_poly.entity_id
_entity_poly.type
_entity_poly.pdbx_seq_one_letter_code
_entity_poly.pdbx_strand_id
1 'polypeptide(L)'
;MSTDEKLFLDQNGVSISNSRFIVNKQTYAMNGVTSVKQAENKPSRLGPIICALAGIIALTNGKLVIGGAIVAIAIVWLTLQKSIFLVILHTASGEVQALKSTDRKFIDSVINALNDSIVHRG
;
A
#
# COMPACT_ATOMS: atom_id res chain seq x y z
N MET A 1 19.37 -31.25 -15.91
CA MET A 1 17.94 -30.97 -16.16
C MET A 1 17.68 -29.58 -15.61
N SER A 2 17.51 -28.61 -16.51
CA SER A 2 17.25 -27.20 -16.20
C SER A 2 15.86 -27.08 -15.57
N THR A 3 15.80 -26.79 -14.27
CA THR A 3 14.55 -26.49 -13.57
C THR A 3 13.93 -25.25 -14.20
N ASP A 4 12.82 -25.42 -14.92
CA ASP A 4 12.00 -24.34 -15.45
C ASP A 4 11.52 -23.43 -14.29
N GLU A 5 12.25 -22.35 -14.01
CA GLU A 5 11.75 -21.28 -13.14
C GLU A 5 10.59 -20.59 -13.86
N LYS A 6 9.36 -20.94 -13.45
CA LYS A 6 8.15 -20.28 -13.96
C LYS A 6 8.11 -18.85 -13.41
N LEU A 7 8.26 -17.87 -14.29
CA LEU A 7 8.09 -16.45 -14.01
C LEU A 7 6.59 -16.14 -14.03
N PHE A 8 6.06 -15.72 -12.88
CA PHE A 8 4.65 -15.36 -12.72
C PHE A 8 4.43 -13.86 -12.96
N LEU A 9 5.42 -13.02 -12.67
CA LEU A 9 5.36 -11.58 -12.89
C LEU A 9 6.77 -10.99 -13.06
N ASP A 10 6.98 -10.14 -14.06
CA ASP A 10 8.18 -9.30 -14.17
C ASP A 10 7.78 -7.91 -14.70
N GLN A 11 7.43 -7.01 -13.79
CA GLN A 11 7.02 -5.63 -14.14
C GLN A 11 7.48 -4.64 -13.07
N ASN A 12 7.94 -3.46 -13.51
CA ASN A 12 8.33 -2.33 -12.64
C ASN A 12 9.37 -2.67 -11.55
N GLY A 13 10.34 -3.54 -11.86
CA GLY A 13 11.39 -3.92 -10.91
C GLY A 13 10.93 -4.90 -9.82
N VAL A 14 9.81 -5.57 -10.06
CA VAL A 14 9.26 -6.66 -9.24
C VAL A 14 9.22 -7.92 -10.09
N SER A 15 10.03 -8.91 -9.71
CA SER A 15 10.10 -10.22 -10.35
C SER A 15 9.64 -11.31 -9.37
N ILE A 16 8.58 -12.02 -9.74
CA ILE A 16 8.02 -13.14 -8.97
C ILE A 16 8.28 -14.42 -9.76
N SER A 17 9.05 -15.32 -9.17
CA SER A 17 9.28 -16.68 -9.65
C SER A 17 8.75 -17.68 -8.62
N ASN A 18 8.66 -18.96 -9.00
CA ASN A 18 8.24 -20.03 -8.09
C ASN A 18 9.14 -20.14 -6.82
N SER A 19 10.42 -19.81 -6.95
CA SER A 19 11.43 -19.98 -5.89
C SER A 19 11.76 -18.66 -5.16
N ARG A 20 11.63 -17.51 -5.84
CA ARG A 20 12.11 -16.21 -5.35
C ARG A 20 11.17 -15.08 -5.73
N PHE A 21 10.95 -14.17 -4.78
CA PHE A 21 10.31 -12.88 -5.01
C PHE A 21 11.35 -11.77 -4.86
N ILE A 22 11.63 -11.05 -5.94
CA ILE A 22 12.62 -9.98 -5.99
C ILE A 22 11.88 -8.66 -6.19
N VAL A 23 12.08 -7.71 -5.27
CA VAL A 23 11.43 -6.40 -5.30
C VAL A 23 12.35 -5.32 -4.77
N ASN A 24 12.55 -4.23 -5.52
CA ASN A 24 13.39 -3.09 -5.10
C ASN A 24 14.76 -3.51 -4.51
N LYS A 25 15.46 -4.46 -5.16
CA LYS A 25 16.76 -5.06 -4.74
C LYS A 25 16.71 -5.96 -3.51
N GLN A 26 15.53 -6.25 -2.96
CA GLN A 26 15.35 -7.21 -1.89
C GLN A 26 14.86 -8.55 -2.46
N THR A 27 15.57 -9.64 -2.13
CA THR A 27 15.20 -10.99 -2.55
C THR A 27 14.61 -11.75 -1.38
N TYR A 28 13.40 -12.26 -1.56
CA TYR A 28 12.68 -13.08 -0.61
C TYR A 28 12.59 -14.52 -1.15
N ALA A 29 13.01 -15.49 -0.34
CA ALA A 29 12.87 -16.89 -0.69
C ALA A 29 11.42 -17.34 -0.45
N MET A 30 10.77 -17.86 -1.49
CA MET A 30 9.38 -18.32 -1.39
C MET A 30 9.23 -19.54 -0.47
N ASN A 31 10.33 -20.25 -0.17
CA ASN A 31 10.37 -21.38 0.78
C ASN A 31 9.84 -21.05 2.17
N GLY A 32 9.96 -19.80 2.61
CA GLY A 32 9.51 -19.39 3.93
C GLY A 32 8.13 -18.75 3.96
N VAL A 33 7.53 -18.42 2.81
CA VAL A 33 6.31 -17.63 2.71
C VAL A 33 5.09 -18.55 2.80
N THR A 34 4.26 -18.35 3.83
CA THR A 34 3.07 -19.18 4.10
C THR A 34 1.79 -18.49 3.68
N SER A 35 1.73 -17.17 3.73
CA SER A 35 0.60 -16.39 3.23
C SER A 35 1.01 -14.96 2.86
N VAL A 36 0.17 -14.31 2.07
CA VAL A 36 0.36 -12.91 1.67
C VAL A 36 -0.87 -12.09 2.01
N LYS A 37 -0.66 -10.87 2.48
CA LYS A 37 -1.72 -9.97 2.91
C LYS A 37 -1.53 -8.58 2.31
N GLN A 38 -2.65 -7.99 1.89
CA GLN A 38 -2.73 -6.57 1.56
C GLN A 38 -2.94 -5.77 2.84
N ALA A 39 -2.02 -4.86 3.14
CA ALA A 39 -2.23 -3.82 4.13
C ALA A 39 -2.46 -2.49 3.41
N GLU A 40 -3.54 -1.78 3.76
CA GLU A 40 -3.78 -0.42 3.28
C GLU A 40 -3.50 0.53 4.43
N ASN A 41 -2.46 1.36 4.29
CA ASN A 41 -2.27 2.47 5.20
C ASN A 41 -3.19 3.62 4.75
N LYS A 42 -4.44 3.59 5.22
CA LYS A 42 -5.40 4.68 5.06
C LYS A 42 -4.96 5.83 5.98
N PRO A 43 -4.54 6.98 5.42
CA PRO A 43 -4.25 8.14 6.25
C PRO A 43 -5.50 8.53 7.04
N SER A 44 -5.35 8.91 8.31
CA SER A 44 -6.46 9.28 9.17
C SER A 44 -7.12 10.57 8.63
N ARG A 45 -8.28 10.41 7.99
CA ARG A 45 -9.07 11.54 7.45
C ARG A 45 -9.80 12.33 8.55
N LEU A 46 -9.83 11.81 9.78
CA LEU A 46 -10.52 12.43 10.92
C LEU A 46 -9.92 13.79 11.30
N GLY A 47 -8.59 13.93 11.31
CA GLY A 47 -7.91 15.19 11.62
C GLY A 47 -8.35 16.35 10.71
N PRO A 48 -8.22 16.22 9.38
CA PRO A 48 -8.67 17.26 8.46
C PRO A 48 -10.19 17.49 8.48
N ILE A 49 -11.02 16.47 8.73
CA ILE A 49 -12.48 16.64 8.87
C ILE A 49 -12.82 17.54 10.08
N ILE A 50 -12.16 17.32 11.22
CA ILE A 50 -12.33 18.16 12.42
C ILE A 50 -11.85 19.59 12.16
N CYS A 51 -10.71 19.75 11.48
CA CYS A 51 -10.20 21.06 11.05
C CYS A 51 -11.17 21.79 10.10
N ALA A 52 -11.75 21.07 9.14
CA ALA A 52 -12.75 21.64 8.24
C ALA A 52 -14.01 22.09 8.99
N LEU A 53 -14.49 21.30 9.95
CA LEU A 53 -15.62 21.67 10.82
C LEU A 53 -15.30 22.94 11.64
N ALA A 54 -14.11 23.00 12.24
CA ALA A 54 -13.66 24.17 13.00
C ALA A 54 -13.57 25.43 12.12
N GLY A 55 -13.11 25.29 10.87
CA GLY A 55 -13.08 26.37 9.88
C GLY A 55 -14.48 26.88 9.50
N ILE A 56 -15.45 25.98 9.34
CA ILE A 56 -16.86 26.33 9.07
C ILE A 56 -17.49 27.08 10.26
N ILE A 57 -17.19 26.66 11.50
CA ILE A 57 -17.65 27.36 12.70
C ILE A 57 -16.98 28.75 12.81
N ALA A 58 -15.72 28.89 12.43
CA ALA A 58 -15.05 30.20 12.41
C ALA A 58 -15.63 31.15 11.35
N LEU A 59 -16.10 30.62 10.22
CA LEU A 59 -16.80 31.36 9.16
C LEU A 59 -18.14 31.94 9.66
N THR A 60 -18.93 31.17 10.42
CA THR A 60 -20.22 31.64 10.95
C THR A 60 -20.08 32.69 12.06
N ASN A 61 -18.91 32.82 12.68
CA ASN A 61 -18.59 33.87 13.68
C ASN A 61 -18.10 35.20 13.04
N GLY A 62 -18.28 35.39 11.73
CA GLY A 62 -17.97 36.66 11.04
C GLY A 62 -16.50 36.85 10.64
N LYS A 63 -15.63 35.89 10.93
CA LYS A 63 -14.20 35.91 10.51
C LYS A 63 -14.03 35.21 9.15
N LEU A 64 -14.66 35.75 8.11
CA LEU A 64 -14.69 35.20 6.74
C LEU A 64 -13.30 34.86 6.18
N VAL A 65 -12.31 35.75 6.36
CA VAL A 65 -10.94 35.55 5.85
C VAL A 65 -10.22 34.41 6.57
N ILE A 66 -10.35 34.34 7.90
CA ILE A 66 -9.65 33.33 8.73
C ILE A 66 -10.29 31.96 8.58
N GLY A 67 -11.63 31.89 8.61
CA GLY A 67 -12.32 30.61 8.44
C GLY A 67 -12.19 30.08 7.01
N GLY A 68 -12.20 30.95 6.00
CA GLY A 68 -11.91 30.57 4.61
C GLY A 68 -10.49 30.00 4.44
N ALA A 69 -9.48 30.61 5.06
CA ALA A 69 -8.11 30.10 5.05
C ALA A 69 -7.98 28.73 5.73
N ILE A 70 -8.64 28.53 6.88
CA ILE A 70 -8.64 27.24 7.61
C ILE A 70 -9.30 26.13 6.77
N VAL A 71 -10.43 26.42 6.13
CA VAL A 71 -11.11 25.46 5.26
C VAL A 71 -10.24 25.12 4.04
N ALA A 72 -9.60 26.11 3.41
CA ALA A 72 -8.68 25.87 2.30
C ALA A 72 -7.50 24.98 2.71
N ILE A 73 -6.89 25.22 3.87
CA ILE A 73 -5.81 24.39 4.42
C ILE A 73 -6.30 22.97 4.69
N ALA A 74 -7.50 22.79 5.26
CA ALA A 74 -8.07 21.48 5.51
C ALA A 74 -8.34 20.67 4.23
N ILE A 75 -8.82 21.33 3.17
CA ILE A 75 -9.05 20.72 1.85
C ILE A 75 -7.72 20.31 1.21
N VAL A 76 -6.71 21.20 1.23
CA VAL A 76 -5.38 20.89 0.72
C VAL A 76 -4.80 19.69 1.50
N TRP A 77 -4.89 19.70 2.83
CA TRP A 77 -4.45 18.59 3.68
C TRP A 77 -5.14 17.25 3.34
N LEU A 78 -6.45 17.27 3.05
CA LEU A 78 -7.18 16.08 2.57
C LEU A 78 -6.65 15.57 1.23
N THR A 79 -6.39 16.48 0.29
CA THR A 79 -5.90 16.09 -1.05
C THR A 79 -4.48 15.54 -1.03
N LEU A 80 -3.66 15.92 -0.04
CA LEU A 80 -2.31 15.40 0.12
C LEU A 80 -2.26 14.00 0.78
N GLN A 81 -3.32 13.56 1.45
CA GLN A 81 -3.39 12.22 2.06
C GLN A 81 -3.62 11.14 0.98
N LYS A 82 -2.56 10.73 0.30
CA LYS A 82 -2.58 9.57 -0.60
C LYS A 82 -2.49 8.26 0.21
N SER A 83 -3.39 7.32 -0.07
CA SER A 83 -3.33 5.97 0.50
C SER A 83 -2.09 5.24 -0.02
N ILE A 84 -1.32 4.63 0.88
CA ILE A 84 -0.20 3.76 0.52
C ILE A 84 -0.65 2.32 0.74
N PHE A 85 -0.55 1.50 -0.30
CA PHE A 85 -0.81 0.08 -0.26
C PHE A 85 0.50 -0.67 -0.02
N LEU A 86 0.44 -1.66 0.87
CA LEU A 86 1.56 -2.43 1.36
C LEU A 86 1.27 -3.91 1.13
N VAL A 87 2.27 -4.65 0.65
CA VAL A 87 2.25 -6.12 0.59
C VAL A 87 3.06 -6.64 1.77
N ILE A 88 2.38 -7.40 2.63
CA ILE A 88 2.99 -8.07 3.77
C ILE A 88 3.06 -9.57 3.47
N LEU A 89 4.26 -10.12 3.53
CA LEU A 89 4.50 -11.56 3.45
C LEU A 89 4.53 -12.12 4.87
N HIS A 90 3.70 -13.11 5.14
CA HIS A 90 3.81 -13.90 6.35
C HIS A 90 4.77 -15.05 6.09
N THR A 91 5.77 -15.17 6.96
CA THR A 91 6.76 -16.22 6.91
C THR A 91 6.83 -16.97 8.23
N ALA A 92 7.46 -18.16 8.24
CA ALA A 92 7.72 -18.91 9.46
C ALA A 92 8.49 -18.10 10.53
N SER A 93 9.23 -17.06 10.13
CA SER A 93 10.01 -16.19 11.01
C SER A 93 9.28 -14.90 11.43
N GLY A 94 8.07 -14.66 10.91
CA GLY A 94 7.27 -13.46 11.18
C GLY A 94 6.76 -12.75 9.92
N GLU A 95 6.22 -11.54 10.12
CA GLU A 95 5.67 -10.69 9.06
C GLU A 95 6.75 -9.76 8.47
N VAL A 96 6.85 -9.71 7.15
CA VAL A 96 7.77 -8.83 6.44
C VAL A 96 7.04 -7.99 5.41
N GLN A 97 7.21 -6.67 5.50
CA GLN A 97 6.76 -5.74 4.45
C GLN A 97 7.68 -5.88 3.25
N ALA A 98 7.14 -6.36 2.14
CA ALA A 98 7.93 -6.68 0.96
C ALA A 98 7.81 -5.62 -0.14
N LEU A 99 6.64 -5.00 -0.30
CA LEU A 99 6.43 -3.95 -1.30
C LEU A 99 5.50 -2.87 -0.76
N LYS A 100 5.79 -1.62 -1.12
CA LYS A 100 4.91 -0.47 -0.91
C LYS A 100 4.65 0.21 -2.25
N SER A 101 3.39 0.48 -2.57
CA SER A 101 3.01 1.24 -3.76
C SER A 101 1.76 2.07 -3.50
N THR A 102 1.65 3.21 -4.18
CA THR A 102 0.43 4.04 -4.16
C THR A 102 -0.62 3.51 -5.15
N ASP A 103 -0.24 2.59 -6.05
CA ASP A 103 -1.13 1.99 -7.03
C ASP A 103 -1.75 0.69 -6.49
N ARG A 104 -3.07 0.74 -6.27
CA ARG A 104 -3.85 -0.40 -5.80
C ARG A 104 -3.85 -1.55 -6.80
N LYS A 105 -4.01 -1.26 -8.10
CA LYS A 105 -4.12 -2.29 -9.14
C LYS A 105 -2.82 -3.08 -9.26
N PHE A 106 -1.69 -2.39 -9.19
CA PHE A 106 -0.38 -3.04 -9.19
C PHE A 106 -0.21 -3.98 -8.00
N ILE A 107 -0.60 -3.54 -6.81
CA ILE A 107 -0.50 -4.35 -5.58
C ILE A 107 -1.42 -5.57 -5.66
N ASP A 108 -2.64 -5.42 -6.17
CA ASP A 108 -3.58 -6.52 -6.35
C ASP A 108 -3.02 -7.57 -7.33
N SER A 109 -2.41 -7.14 -8.45
CA SER A 109 -1.73 -8.04 -9.40
C SER A 109 -0.57 -8.80 -8.76
N VAL A 110 0.25 -8.12 -7.95
CA VAL A 110 1.37 -8.73 -7.22
C VAL A 110 0.88 -9.77 -6.21
N ILE A 111 -0.18 -9.46 -5.45
CA ILE A 111 -0.76 -10.38 -4.47
C ILE A 111 -1.35 -11.61 -5.15
N ASN A 112 -2.06 -11.44 -6.27
CA ASN A 112 -2.60 -12.57 -7.02
C ASN A 112 -1.49 -13.49 -7.54
N ALA A 113 -0.44 -12.92 -8.13
CA ALA A 113 0.70 -13.70 -8.60
C ALA A 113 1.42 -14.44 -7.45
N LEU A 114 1.55 -13.81 -6.27
CA LEU A 114 2.11 -14.44 -5.08
C LEU A 114 1.22 -15.59 -4.58
N ASN A 115 -0.09 -15.39 -4.51
CA ASN A 115 -1.05 -16.44 -4.14
C ASN A 115 -0.98 -17.62 -5.11
N ASP A 116 -0.99 -17.36 -6.42
CA ASP A 116 -0.88 -18.41 -7.44
C ASP A 116 0.42 -19.21 -7.30
N SER A 117 1.52 -18.54 -6.97
CA SER A 117 2.81 -19.18 -6.74
C SER A 117 2.83 -20.06 -5.49
N ILE A 118 2.13 -19.68 -4.42
CA ILE A 118 1.99 -20.48 -3.19
C ILE A 118 1.13 -21.72 -3.47
N VAL A 119 -0.01 -21.55 -4.15
CA VAL A 119 -0.92 -22.66 -4.47
C VAL A 119 -0.26 -23.68 -5.38
N HIS A 120 0.51 -23.25 -6.40
CA HIS A 120 1.25 -24.16 -7.28
C HIS A 120 2.39 -24.91 -6.58
N ARG A 121 2.78 -24.48 -5.38
CA ARG A 121 3.83 -25.12 -4.58
C ARG A 121 3.29 -26.09 -3.54
N GLY A 122 2.02 -25.94 -3.16
CA GLY A 122 1.32 -26.75 -2.17
C GLY A 122 0.64 -27.98 -2.75
#